data_AF-A0A7K8WF83-F1
#
_entry.id   AF-A0A7K8WF83-F1
#
_cell.length_a   1.000
_cell.length_b   1.000
_cell.length_c   1.000
_cell.angle_alpha   90.00
_cell.angle_beta   90.00
_cell.angle_gamma   90.00
#
_symmetry.space_group_name_H-M   'P 1'
#
loop_
_entity.id
_entity.type
_entity.pdbx_description
1 polymer ?
#
loop_
_entity_poly.entity_id
_entity_poly.type
_entity_poly.pdbx_seq_one_letter_code
_entity_poly.pdbx_strand_id
1 'polypeptide(L)'
;ELVQFLLVKDQKKIPIKRADMLKNVIRGHRGAYTEVVNQAGRTLQEVFGLQLVEIDPKRHSYILVSNLRCAEGNHPCRSKEKAKIGLLTVILSFIFMKGNSVKDTALWEFLRRLRVHPGEQHEIFGDVQKLVTEEFVRQK
;
A
#
# COMPACT_ATOMS: atom_id res chain seq x y z
N GLU A 1 9.83 -19.89 11.42
CA GLU A 1 8.47 -20.34 11.02
C GLU A 1 7.39 -19.29 11.20
N LEU A 2 7.21 -18.68 12.39
CA LEU A 2 6.14 -17.69 12.61
C LEU A 2 6.22 -16.48 11.67
N VAL A 3 7.42 -15.95 11.41
CA VAL A 3 7.62 -14.81 10.49
C VAL A 3 7.06 -15.11 9.10
N GLN A 4 7.42 -16.26 8.51
CA GLN A 4 6.92 -16.68 7.20
C GLN A 4 5.39 -16.84 7.20
N PHE A 5 4.82 -17.44 8.26
CA PHE A 5 3.37 -17.54 8.41
C PHE A 5 2.69 -16.17 8.42
N LEU A 6 3.23 -15.21 9.17
CA LEU A 6 2.70 -13.84 9.27
C LEU A 6 2.75 -13.13 7.90
N LEU A 7 3.87 -13.25 7.18
CA LEU A 7 4.03 -12.68 5.84
C LEU A 7 3.03 -13.24 4.83
N VAL A 8 2.81 -14.57 4.84
CA VAL A 8 1.82 -15.22 3.96
C VAL A 8 0.39 -14.80 4.32
N LYS A 9 0.07 -14.68 5.61
CA LYS A 9 -1.26 -14.25 6.05
C LYS A 9 -1.55 -12.79 5.68
N ASP A 10 -0.57 -11.91 5.74
CA ASP A 10 -0.73 -10.50 5.34
C ASP A 10 -1.12 -10.33 3.86
N GLN A 11 -0.72 -11.25 2.98
CA GLN A 11 -1.11 -11.20 1.56
C GLN A 11 -2.64 -11.28 1.36
N LYS A 12 -3.36 -11.96 2.27
CA LYS A 12 -4.82 -12.07 2.23
C LYS A 12 -5.53 -10.81 2.74
N LYS A 13 -4.81 -9.86 3.34
CA LYS A 13 -5.35 -8.62 3.90
C LYS A 13 -6.50 -8.82 4.90
N ILE A 14 -6.42 -9.92 5.66
CA ILE A 14 -7.35 -10.26 6.75
C ILE A 14 -6.57 -10.22 8.08
N PRO A 15 -7.17 -9.71 9.18
CA PRO A 15 -6.53 -9.72 10.49
C PRO A 15 -6.08 -11.12 10.93
N ILE A 16 -4.87 -11.18 11.47
CA ILE A 16 -4.23 -12.40 11.94
C ILE A 16 -4.66 -12.65 13.38
N LYS A 17 -5.25 -13.82 13.66
CA LYS A 17 -5.72 -14.16 15.01
C LYS A 17 -4.64 -14.89 15.80
N ARG A 18 -4.54 -14.60 17.10
CA ARG A 18 -3.70 -15.38 18.04
C ARG A 18 -3.98 -16.87 18.01
N ALA A 19 -5.25 -17.26 17.91
CA ALA A 19 -5.65 -18.65 17.80
C ALA A 19 -5.03 -19.35 16.58
N ASP A 20 -4.90 -18.64 15.46
CA ASP A 20 -4.30 -19.19 14.24
C ASP A 20 -2.79 -19.37 14.40
N MET A 21 -2.10 -18.42 15.04
CA MET A 21 -0.66 -18.54 15.33
C MET A 21 -0.39 -19.73 16.26
N LEU A 22 -1.22 -19.88 17.30
CA LEU A 22 -1.13 -21.00 18.24
C LEU A 22 -1.39 -22.34 17.57
N LYS A 23 -2.41 -22.44 16.72
CA LYS A 23 -2.81 -23.68 16.06
C LYS A 23 -1.81 -24.13 14.99
N ASN A 24 -1.37 -23.21 14.14
CA ASN A 24 -0.61 -23.57 12.94
C ASN A 24 0.91 -23.62 13.15
N VAL A 25 1.44 -22.81 14.08
CA VAL A 25 2.89 -22.64 14.27
C VAL A 25 3.34 -23.10 15.65
N ILE A 26 2.73 -22.60 16.72
CA ILE A 26 3.22 -22.82 18.10
C ILE A 26 2.74 -24.17 18.68
N ARG A 27 1.73 -24.80 18.05
CA ARG A 27 1.25 -26.18 18.28
C ARG A 27 1.08 -26.56 19.76
N GLY A 28 0.60 -25.64 20.59
CA GLY A 28 0.24 -25.91 22.00
C GLY A 28 1.26 -25.46 23.06
N HIS A 29 2.46 -24.99 22.69
CA HIS A 29 3.43 -24.44 23.65
C HIS A 29 3.04 -23.01 24.08
N ARG A 30 1.95 -22.90 24.85
CA ARG A 30 1.38 -21.61 25.28
C ARG A 30 2.37 -20.77 26.10
N GLY A 31 3.24 -21.41 26.88
CA GLY A 31 4.27 -20.73 27.68
C GLY A 31 5.30 -19.97 26.85
N ALA A 32 5.63 -20.47 25.66
CA ALA A 32 6.59 -19.85 24.75
C ALA A 32 5.97 -18.81 23.81
N TYR A 33 4.64 -18.62 23.84
CA TYR A 33 3.94 -17.75 22.88
C TYR A 33 4.51 -16.33 22.87
N THR A 34 4.65 -15.72 24.04
CA THR A 34 5.10 -14.34 24.18
C THR A 34 6.51 -14.17 23.62
N GLU A 35 7.42 -15.10 23.95
CA GLU A 35 8.80 -15.05 23.47
C GLU A 35 8.90 -15.23 21.96
N VAL A 36 8.19 -16.22 21.39
CA VAL A 36 8.19 -16.50 19.95
C VAL A 36 7.59 -15.34 19.15
N VAL A 37 6.48 -14.75 19.64
CA VAL A 37 5.86 -13.59 18.98
C VAL A 37 6.75 -12.36 19.08
N ASN A 38 7.37 -12.11 20.23
CA ASN A 38 8.30 -10.98 20.40
C ASN A 38 9.52 -11.12 19.50
N GLN A 39 10.09 -12.34 19.39
CA GLN A 39 11.21 -12.59 18.49
C GLN A 39 10.80 -12.42 17.02
N ALA A 40 9.64 -12.95 16.62
CA ALA A 40 9.12 -12.76 15.28
C ALA A 40 8.83 -11.29 14.96
N GLY A 41 8.31 -10.52 15.93
CA GLY A 41 8.08 -9.08 15.84
C GLY A 41 9.37 -8.31 15.59
N ARG A 42 10.45 -8.62 16.32
CA ARG A 42 11.79 -8.04 16.09
C ARG A 42 12.30 -8.34 14.69
N THR A 43 12.25 -9.60 14.27
CA THR A 43 12.70 -9.99 12.92
C THR A 43 11.89 -9.31 11.82
N LEU A 44 10.56 -9.19 11.98
CA LEU A 44 9.71 -8.45 11.04
C LEU A 44 10.14 -6.99 10.93
N GLN A 45 10.48 -6.36 12.06
CA GLN A 45 10.91 -4.96 12.07
C GLN A 45 12.29 -4.77 11.45
N GLU A 46 13.28 -5.56 11.88
CA GLU A 46 14.68 -5.40 11.50
C GLU A 46 14.98 -5.86 10.08
N VAL A 47 14.37 -6.96 9.63
CA VAL A 47 14.68 -7.57 8.32
C VAL A 47 13.70 -7.12 7.24
N PHE A 48 12.42 -6.95 7.59
CA PHE A 48 11.35 -6.68 6.61
C PHE A 48 10.80 -5.24 6.69
N GLY A 49 11.18 -4.45 7.69
CA GLY A 49 10.61 -3.12 7.92
C GLY A 49 9.12 -3.14 8.25
N LEU A 50 8.59 -4.26 8.77
CA LEU A 50 7.19 -4.45 9.12
C LEU A 50 7.00 -4.53 10.64
N GLN A 51 5.93 -3.93 11.13
CA GLN A 51 5.53 -3.98 12.53
C GLN A 51 4.26 -4.83 12.68
N LEU A 52 4.29 -5.78 13.61
CA LEU A 52 3.09 -6.50 14.03
C LEU A 52 2.32 -5.65 15.06
N VAL A 53 1.11 -5.23 14.71
CA VAL A 53 0.28 -4.33 15.52
C VAL A 53 -1.01 -5.04 15.93
N GLU A 54 -1.35 -5.00 17.21
CA GLU A 54 -2.64 -5.49 17.72
C GLU A 54 -3.72 -4.43 17.50
N ILE A 55 -4.77 -4.78 16.76
CA ILE A 55 -5.89 -3.88 16.43
C ILE A 55 -7.11 -4.10 17.31
N ASP A 56 -7.23 -5.29 17.91
CA ASP A 56 -8.32 -5.64 18.82
C ASP A 56 -7.78 -6.54 19.94
N PRO A 57 -7.52 -5.99 21.13
CA PRO A 57 -7.06 -6.74 22.29
C PRO A 57 -8.08 -7.77 22.79
N LYS A 58 -9.38 -7.53 22.62
CA LYS A 58 -10.43 -8.46 23.09
C LYS A 58 -10.47 -9.71 22.21
N ARG A 59 -10.22 -9.54 20.91
CA ARG A 59 -10.21 -10.64 19.93
C ARG A 59 -8.81 -11.16 19.62
N HIS A 60 -7.77 -10.59 20.22
CA HIS A 60 -6.35 -10.86 19.92
C HIS A 60 -6.09 -10.92 18.41
N SER A 61 -6.44 -9.83 17.73
CA SER A 61 -6.32 -9.68 16.28
C SER A 61 -5.22 -8.69 15.93
N TYR A 62 -4.37 -9.08 14.99
CA TYR A 62 -3.16 -8.37 14.61
C TYR A 62 -3.12 -8.09 13.11
N ILE A 63 -2.38 -7.07 12.71
CA ILE A 63 -2.04 -6.75 11.32
C ILE A 63 -0.54 -6.50 11.20
N LEU A 64 0.01 -6.64 9.98
CA LEU A 64 1.34 -6.14 9.66
C LEU A 64 1.22 -4.75 9.05
N VAL A 65 1.92 -3.79 9.64
CA VAL A 65 2.02 -2.40 9.16
C VAL A 65 3.44 -2.17 8.67
N SER A 66 3.59 -1.57 7.49
CA SER A 66 4.92 -1.16 7.03
C SER A 66 5.40 0.04 7.85
N ASN A 67 6.48 -0.14 8.60
CA ASN A 67 7.13 0.92 9.35
C ASN A 67 8.24 1.62 8.55
N LEU A 68 8.42 1.22 7.28
CA LEU A 68 9.14 2.02 6.30
C LEU A 68 8.37 3.34 6.13
N ARG A 69 8.72 4.34 6.95
CA ARG A 69 8.50 5.74 6.58
C ARG A 69 9.04 5.87 5.17
N CYS A 70 8.22 6.44 4.29
CA CYS A 70 8.62 6.77 2.93
C CYS A 70 9.96 7.49 3.03
N ALA A 71 11.07 6.78 2.81
CA ALA A 71 12.37 7.42 2.81
C ALA A 71 12.28 8.45 1.69
N GLU A 72 12.56 9.71 2.01
CA GLU A 72 12.51 10.83 1.07
C GLU A 72 13.56 10.70 -0.06
N GLY A 73 14.20 9.53 -0.20
CA GLY A 73 15.10 9.18 -1.28
C GLY A 73 14.67 7.90 -1.99
N ASN A 74 14.39 8.04 -3.29
CA ASN A 74 14.55 7.06 -4.36
C ASN A 74 13.78 5.73 -4.34
N HIS A 75 12.87 5.50 -3.40
CA HIS A 75 11.87 4.43 -3.54
C HIS A 75 10.46 5.00 -3.64
N PRO A 76 9.82 4.94 -4.83
CA PRO A 76 8.41 5.26 -4.96
C PRO A 76 7.65 4.41 -3.94
N CYS A 77 6.95 5.08 -3.02
CA CYS A 77 6.08 4.37 -2.11
C CYS A 77 5.14 3.51 -2.95
N ARG A 78 5.09 2.19 -2.69
CA ARG A 78 4.21 1.27 -3.42
C ARG A 78 2.76 1.77 -3.43
N SER A 79 2.33 2.60 -2.47
CA SER A 79 1.02 3.26 -2.50
C SER A 79 0.94 4.46 -3.46
N LYS A 80 1.95 5.34 -3.51
CA LYS A 80 2.00 6.49 -4.44
C LYS A 80 2.11 6.03 -5.88
N GLU A 81 2.93 5.02 -6.16
CA GLU A 81 3.05 4.44 -7.50
C GLU A 81 1.75 3.76 -7.94
N LYS A 82 1.10 3.00 -7.06
CA LYS A 82 -0.25 2.47 -7.31
C LYS A 82 -1.27 3.58 -7.56
N ALA A 83 -1.20 4.68 -6.82
CA ALA A 83 -2.09 5.81 -7.04
C ALA A 83 -1.85 6.46 -8.41
N LYS A 84 -0.59 6.64 -8.82
CA LYS A 84 -0.23 7.12 -10.17
C LYS A 84 -0.76 6.20 -11.27
N ILE A 85 -0.60 4.88 -11.12
CA ILE A 85 -1.16 3.88 -12.06
C ILE A 85 -2.69 3.96 -12.09
N GLY A 86 -3.34 4.14 -10.94
CA GLY A 86 -4.79 4.33 -10.84
C GLY A 86 -5.26 5.57 -11.59
N LEU A 87 -4.57 6.70 -11.41
CA LEU A 87 -4.85 7.95 -12.13
C LEU A 87 -4.67 7.78 -13.65
N LEU A 88 -3.58 7.16 -14.09
CA LEU A 88 -3.34 6.84 -15.50
C LEU A 88 -4.48 5.99 -16.09
N THR A 89 -4.91 4.97 -15.37
CA THR A 89 -6.03 4.10 -15.79
C THR A 89 -7.33 4.88 -15.96
N VAL A 90 -7.61 5.82 -15.05
CA VAL A 90 -8.79 6.70 -15.13
C VAL A 90 -8.72 7.63 -16.33
N ILE A 91 -7.54 8.23 -16.59
CA ILE A 91 -7.31 9.08 -17.77
C ILE A 91 -7.50 8.30 -19.06
N LEU A 92 -6.87 7.13 -19.20
CA LEU A 92 -7.00 6.28 -20.39
C LEU A 92 -8.45 5.82 -20.59
N SER A 93 -9.15 5.47 -19.52
CA SER A 93 -10.58 5.11 -19.59
C SER A 93 -11.42 6.26 -20.12
N PHE A 94 -11.17 7.48 -19.65
CA PHE A 94 -11.87 8.67 -20.13
C PHE A 94 -11.58 8.97 -21.60
N ILE A 95 -10.32 8.84 -22.04
CA ILE A 95 -9.92 9.00 -23.45
C ILE A 95 -10.63 7.95 -24.32
N PHE A 96 -10.64 6.69 -23.87
CA PHE A 96 -11.32 5.59 -24.55
C PHE A 96 -12.82 5.87 -24.69
N MET A 97 -13.49 6.30 -23.61
CA MET A 97 -14.91 6.68 -23.61
C MET A 97 -15.23 7.86 -24.54
N LYS A 98 -14.24 8.68 -24.91
CA LYS A 98 -14.39 9.82 -25.84
C LYS A 98 -14.04 9.49 -27.29
N GLY A 99 -13.78 8.22 -27.62
CA GLY A 99 -13.44 7.80 -28.98
C GLY A 99 -11.94 7.87 -29.26
N ASN A 100 -11.12 7.54 -28.26
CA ASN A 100 -9.65 7.46 -28.31
C ASN A 100 -8.90 8.80 -28.48
N SER A 101 -9.60 9.93 -28.47
CA SER A 101 -9.01 11.26 -28.53
C SER A 101 -9.84 12.25 -27.73
N VAL A 102 -9.17 13.18 -27.06
CA VAL A 102 -9.80 14.23 -26.27
C VAL A 102 -8.96 15.49 -26.33
N LYS A 103 -9.62 16.66 -26.31
CA LYS A 103 -8.92 17.95 -26.16
C LYS A 103 -8.39 18.08 -24.73
N ASP A 104 -7.20 18.65 -24.58
CA ASP A 104 -6.58 18.94 -23.27
C ASP A 104 -7.54 19.62 -22.31
N THR A 105 -8.30 20.62 -22.78
CA THR A 105 -9.28 21.35 -21.96
C THR A 105 -10.33 20.44 -21.32
N ALA A 106 -10.83 19.44 -22.06
CA ALA A 106 -11.80 18.48 -21.56
C ALA A 106 -11.17 17.47 -20.59
N LEU A 107 -9.91 17.09 -20.82
CA LEU A 107 -9.15 16.26 -19.88
C LEU A 107 -8.92 16.99 -18.55
N TRP A 108 -8.48 18.25 -18.60
CA TRP A 108 -8.25 19.06 -17.40
C TRP A 108 -9.54 19.36 -16.63
N GLU A 109 -10.66 19.58 -17.33
CA GLU A 109 -11.96 19.74 -16.67
C GLU A 109 -12.40 18.44 -15.96
N PHE A 110 -12.18 17.30 -16.60
CA PHE A 110 -12.45 15.99 -15.99
C PHE A 110 -11.60 15.76 -14.74
N LEU A 111 -10.29 16.01 -14.81
CA LEU A 111 -9.39 15.91 -13.65
C LEU A 111 -9.80 16.86 -12.51
N ARG A 112 -10.23 18.08 -12.83
CA ARG A 112 -10.74 19.04 -11.84
C ARG A 112 -11.97 18.51 -11.09
N ARG A 113 -12.88 17.79 -11.79
CA ARG A 113 -14.04 17.13 -11.17
C ARG A 113 -13.62 16.01 -10.21
N LEU A 114 -12.44 15.41 -10.43
CA LEU A 114 -11.81 14.45 -9.53
C LEU A 114 -10.96 15.10 -8.42
N ARG A 115 -11.04 16.44 -8.27
CA ARG A 115 -10.22 17.24 -7.33
C ARG A 115 -8.71 17.20 -7.62
N VAL A 116 -8.34 16.86 -8.85
CA VAL A 116 -6.95 16.85 -9.32
C VAL A 116 -6.75 18.09 -10.20
N HIS A 117 -6.11 19.12 -9.65
CA HIS A 117 -5.98 20.42 -10.30
C HIS A 117 -4.62 20.55 -11.03
N PRO A 118 -4.60 21.00 -12.31
CA PRO A 118 -3.34 21.34 -12.97
C PRO A 118 -2.73 22.60 -12.32
N GLY A 119 -1.40 22.61 -12.19
CA GLY A 119 -0.64 23.74 -11.64
C GLY A 119 -0.55 23.80 -10.11
N GLU A 120 -1.19 22.88 -9.39
CA GLU A 120 -1.09 22.76 -7.93
C GLU A 120 -0.28 21.52 -7.53
N GLN A 121 0.45 21.62 -6.41
CA GLN A 121 1.12 20.48 -5.77
C GLN A 121 0.08 19.60 -5.08
N HIS A 122 -0.20 18.44 -5.66
CA HIS A 122 -1.09 17.45 -5.05
C HIS A 122 -0.32 16.53 -4.10
N GLU A 123 -0.84 16.31 -2.88
CA GLU A 123 -0.16 15.53 -1.82
C GLU A 123 0.34 14.15 -2.29
N ILE A 124 -0.45 13.49 -3.14
CA ILE A 124 -0.14 12.15 -3.68
C ILE A 124 0.60 12.20 -5.03
N PHE A 125 0.26 13.17 -5.90
CA PHE A 125 0.66 13.16 -7.31
C PHE A 125 1.79 14.15 -7.63
N GLY A 126 2.12 15.05 -6.69
CA GLY A 126 3.06 16.15 -6.91
C GLY A 126 2.51 17.14 -7.94
N ASP A 127 3.37 17.56 -8.87
CA ASP A 127 2.99 18.35 -10.03
C ASP A 127 2.19 17.49 -11.02
N VAL A 128 0.87 17.64 -10.97
CA VAL A 128 -0.07 16.91 -11.83
C VAL A 128 0.17 17.23 -13.31
N GLN A 129 0.50 18.49 -13.64
CA GLN A 129 0.67 18.89 -15.03
C GLN A 129 1.86 18.15 -15.63
N LYS A 130 3.00 18.20 -14.95
CA LYS A 130 4.20 17.45 -15.33
C LYS A 130 3.95 15.94 -15.36
N LEU A 131 3.23 15.41 -14.38
CA LEU A 131 2.90 13.97 -14.32
C LEU A 131 2.14 13.52 -15.58
N VAL A 132 1.12 14.28 -15.99
CA VAL A 132 0.27 13.91 -17.14
C VAL A 132 0.98 14.15 -18.47
N THR A 133 1.67 15.28 -18.64
CA THR A 133 2.25 15.67 -19.94
C THR A 133 3.64 15.09 -20.21
N GLU A 134 4.40 14.75 -19.16
CA GLU A 134 5.77 14.24 -19.31
C GLU A 134 5.88 12.80 -18.80
N GLU A 135 5.53 12.53 -17.55
CA GLU A 135 5.79 11.21 -16.94
C GLU A 135 4.95 10.11 -17.59
N PHE A 136 3.63 10.33 -17.75
CA PHE A 136 2.76 9.34 -18.39
C PHE A 136 3.01 9.18 -19.89
N VAL A 137 3.43 10.24 -20.58
CA VAL A 137 3.78 10.18 -22.01
C VAL A 137 5.08 9.39 -22.23
N ARG A 138 6.03 9.46 -21.30
CA ARG A 138 7.30 8.71 -21.36
C ARG A 138 7.15 7.23 -20.99
N GLN A 139 6.07 6.86 -20.32
CA GLN A 139 5.75 5.46 -20.01
C GLN A 139 5.23 4.79 -21.28
N LYS A 140 6.01 3.85 -21.83
CA LYS A 140 5.60 2.98 -22.95
C LYS A 140 5.08 1.66 -22.42
#